data_AF-A0A833LGF5-F1
#
_entry.id   AF-A0A833LGF5-F1
#
_cell.length_a   1.000
_cell.length_b   1.000
_cell.length_c   1.000
_cell.angle_alpha   90.00
_cell.angle_beta   90.00
_cell.angle_gamma   90.00
#
_symmetry.space_group_name_H-M   'P 1'
#
loop_
_entity.id
_entity.type
_entity.pdbx_description
1 polymer ?
#
loop_
_entity_poly.entity_id
_entity_poly.type
_entity_poly.pdbx_seq_one_letter_code
_entity_poly.pdbx_strand_id
1 'polypeptide(L)'
;APAGRKEALLEAGAHLIEVPEAAGGVDIEAALEELATRGFTRVLVEGGAEVASSLVGGDLVDEIVIFRAPVVVGPNGVRALAGYALSAIERSPRYRPIDAAIVGDDHMRRYLRV
;
A
#
# COMPACT_ATOMS: atom_id res chain seq x y z
N ALA A 1 0.80 20.41 2.57
CA ALA A 1 -0.63 20.57 2.92
C ALA A 1 -0.94 22.05 3.16
N PRO A 2 -2.15 22.56 2.82
CA PRO A 2 -2.55 23.94 3.14
C PRO A 2 -2.46 24.22 4.64
N ALA A 3 -1.99 25.41 5.03
CA ALA A 3 -1.65 25.76 6.43
C ALA A 3 -2.78 25.43 7.43
N GLY A 4 -4.02 25.86 7.13
CA GLY A 4 -5.17 25.64 8.01
C GLY A 4 -5.56 24.16 8.24
N ARG A 5 -5.13 23.24 7.37
CA ARG A 5 -5.39 21.80 7.58
C ARG A 5 -4.41 21.17 8.57
N LYS A 6 -3.17 21.66 8.62
CA LYS A 6 -2.17 21.15 9.57
C LYS A 6 -2.57 21.52 11.00
N GLU A 7 -2.94 22.79 11.20
CA GLU A 7 -3.39 23.32 12.50
C GLU A 7 -4.61 22.55 13.02
N ALA A 8 -5.65 22.37 12.19
CA ALA A 8 -6.84 21.63 12.59
C ALA A 8 -6.55 20.17 12.98
N LEU A 9 -5.60 19.50 12.31
CA LEU A 9 -5.19 18.13 12.66
C LEU A 9 -4.45 18.08 14.00
N LEU A 10 -3.52 19.02 14.23
CA LEU A 10 -2.80 19.13 15.49
C LEU A 10 -3.74 19.46 16.66
N GLU A 11 -4.70 20.37 16.46
CA GLU A 11 -5.73 20.70 17.45
C GLU A 11 -6.63 19.50 17.77
N ALA A 12 -6.87 18.62 16.79
CA ALA A 12 -7.58 17.36 16.98
C ALA A 12 -6.73 16.26 17.65
N GLY A 13 -5.47 16.54 18.02
CA GLY A 13 -4.56 15.60 18.67
C GLY A 13 -3.82 14.65 17.73
N ALA A 14 -3.88 14.88 16.41
CA ALA A 14 -3.12 14.09 15.46
C ALA A 14 -1.62 14.36 15.61
N HIS A 15 -0.81 13.32 15.43
CA HIS A 15 0.64 13.45 15.31
C HIS A 15 0.98 13.68 13.85
N LEU A 16 1.56 14.84 13.54
CA LEU A 16 2.02 15.15 12.19
C LEU A 16 3.47 14.69 12.03
N ILE A 17 3.72 13.98 10.93
CA ILE A 17 5.04 13.58 10.49
C ILE A 17 5.30 14.31 9.18
N GLU A 18 6.36 15.12 9.15
CA GLU A 18 6.77 15.84 7.94
C GLU A 18 7.83 15.03 7.20
N VAL A 19 7.60 14.84 5.90
CA VAL A 19 8.47 14.08 5.00
C VAL A 19 8.60 14.83 3.68
N PRO A 20 9.68 14.59 2.92
CA PRO A 20 9.84 15.18 1.59
C PRO A 20 8.68 14.88 0.65
N GLU A 21 8.50 15.78 -0.31
CA GLU A 21 7.58 15.58 -1.42
C GLU A 21 8.31 14.84 -2.56
N ALA A 22 7.66 13.84 -3.13
CA ALA A 22 8.06 13.16 -4.35
C ALA A 22 7.09 13.51 -5.50
N ALA A 23 7.39 13.03 -6.71
CA ALA A 23 6.52 13.27 -7.86
C ALA A 23 5.10 12.71 -7.62
N GLY A 24 4.13 13.60 -7.40
CA GLY A 24 2.74 13.24 -7.20
C GLY A 24 2.30 13.04 -5.74
N GLY A 25 3.15 13.33 -4.74
CA GLY A 25 2.73 13.29 -3.35
C GLY A 25 3.86 13.09 -2.35
N VAL A 26 3.59 12.30 -1.31
CA VAL A 26 4.57 11.98 -0.27
C VAL A 26 5.66 11.06 -0.82
N ASP A 27 6.92 11.33 -0.49
CA ASP A 27 8.00 10.35 -0.65
C ASP A 27 7.74 9.16 0.29
N ILE A 28 7.36 8.01 -0.30
CA ILE A 28 6.95 6.83 0.47
C ILE A 28 8.13 6.17 1.17
N GLU A 29 9.33 6.24 0.59
CA GLU A 29 10.53 5.66 1.19
C GLU A 29 10.91 6.47 2.43
N ALA A 30 10.97 7.81 2.30
CA ALA A 30 11.20 8.69 3.43
C ALA A 30 10.12 8.56 4.52
N ALA A 31 8.87 8.30 4.14
CA ALA A 31 7.80 8.05 5.10
C ALA A 31 7.99 6.74 5.88
N LEU A 32 8.41 5.66 5.21
CA LEU A 32 8.72 4.39 5.88
C LEU A 32 9.95 4.52 6.79
N GLU A 33 10.98 5.25 6.35
CA GLU A 33 12.16 5.54 7.17
C GLU A 33 11.79 6.30 8.44
N GLU A 34 10.97 7.34 8.34
CA GLU A 34 10.54 8.12 9.51
C GLU A 34 9.59 7.34 10.43
N LEU A 35 8.83 6.37 9.92
CA LEU A 35 8.13 5.42 10.76
C LEU A 35 9.12 4.49 11.50
N ALA A 36 10.18 4.04 10.82
CA ALA A 36 11.20 3.19 11.42
C ALA A 36 11.99 3.91 12.53
N THR A 37 12.34 5.20 12.35
CA THR A 37 13.02 6.00 13.41
C THR A 37 12.18 6.13 14.68
N ARG A 38 10.86 6.00 14.56
CA ARG A 38 9.90 6.04 15.67
C ARG A 38 9.59 4.67 16.28
N GLY A 39 10.26 3.62 15.81
CA GLY A 39 10.12 2.26 16.31
C GLY A 39 8.99 1.45 15.67
N PHE A 40 8.33 1.97 14.62
CA PHE A 40 7.41 1.16 13.83
C PHE A 40 8.20 0.20 12.95
N THR A 41 8.19 -1.07 13.31
CA THR A 41 8.97 -2.12 12.61
C THR A 41 8.13 -2.94 11.64
N ARG A 42 6.80 -2.77 11.66
CA ARG A 42 5.84 -3.45 10.79
C ARG A 42 4.69 -2.51 10.49
N VAL A 43 4.36 -2.35 9.21
CA VAL A 43 3.28 -1.49 8.75
C VAL A 43 2.35 -2.30 7.87
N LEU A 44 1.07 -2.35 8.24
CA LEU A 44 0.02 -2.87 7.37
C LEU A 44 -0.48 -1.73 6.49
N VAL A 45 -0.32 -1.88 5.17
CA VAL A 45 -0.80 -0.89 4.20
C VAL A 45 -2.01 -1.43 3.46
N GLU A 46 -3.16 -0.83 3.76
CA GLU A 46 -4.44 -1.10 3.05
C GLU A 46 -4.78 0.03 2.05
N GLY A 47 -3.97 1.09 2.06
CA GLY A 47 -4.23 2.35 1.34
C GLY A 47 -4.24 2.20 -0.18
N GLY A 48 -4.99 3.10 -0.83
CA GLY A 48 -5.47 3.00 -2.20
C GLY A 48 -4.44 2.76 -3.31
N ALA A 49 -4.97 2.59 -4.53
CA ALA A 49 -4.24 2.11 -5.70
C ALA A 49 -2.87 2.76 -5.95
N GLU A 50 -2.74 4.05 -5.67
CA GLU A 50 -1.50 4.80 -5.83
C GLU A 50 -0.46 4.45 -4.76
N VAL A 51 -0.85 4.35 -3.49
CA VAL A 51 0.05 3.97 -2.39
C VAL A 51 0.55 2.55 -2.59
N ALA A 52 -0.35 1.61 -2.90
CA ALA A 52 0.01 0.23 -3.20
C ALA A 52 0.98 0.14 -4.38
N SER A 53 0.77 0.93 -5.44
CA SER A 53 1.66 0.99 -6.59
C SER A 53 3.02 1.59 -6.29
N SER A 54 3.10 2.64 -5.46
CA SER A 54 4.38 3.23 -5.06
C SER A 54 5.23 2.25 -4.27
N LEU A 55 4.62 1.46 -3.38
CA LEU A 55 5.33 0.44 -2.62
C LEU A 55 5.79 -0.73 -3.49
N VAL A 56 4.92 -1.24 -4.36
CA VAL A 56 5.26 -2.35 -5.29
C VAL A 56 6.31 -1.90 -6.30
N GLY A 57 6.16 -0.71 -6.88
CA GLY A 57 7.10 -0.15 -7.85
C GLY A 57 8.45 0.23 -7.24
N GLY A 58 8.47 0.64 -5.98
CA GLY A 58 9.68 0.94 -5.21
C GLY A 58 10.39 -0.29 -4.62
N ASP A 59 9.84 -1.51 -4.81
CA ASP A 59 10.40 -2.74 -4.22
C ASP A 59 10.47 -2.69 -2.68
N LEU A 60 9.45 -2.07 -2.06
CA LEU A 60 9.35 -1.78 -0.62
C LEU A 60 8.37 -2.70 0.13
N VAL A 61 7.94 -3.81 -0.49
CA VAL A 61 6.93 -4.72 0.10
C VAL A 61 7.54 -6.07 0.43
N ASP A 62 7.41 -6.49 1.69
CA ASP A 62 7.87 -7.81 2.16
C ASP A 62 6.78 -8.89 2.00
N GLU A 63 5.53 -8.55 2.31
CA GLU A 63 4.38 -9.44 2.25
C GLU A 63 3.20 -8.78 1.52
N ILE A 64 2.54 -9.54 0.65
CA ILE A 64 1.34 -9.10 -0.07
C ILE A 64 0.20 -10.06 0.23
N VAL A 65 -0.97 -9.52 0.58
CA VAL A 65 -2.22 -10.27 0.73
C VAL A 65 -3.24 -9.74 -0.29
N ILE A 66 -3.68 -10.60 -1.20
CA ILE A 66 -4.69 -10.26 -2.21
C ILE A 66 -5.99 -10.99 -1.88
N PHE A 67 -7.08 -10.23 -1.72
CA PHE A 67 -8.43 -10.74 -1.68
C PHE A 67 -9.11 -10.53 -3.03
N ARG A 68 -9.79 -11.56 -3.54
CA ARG A 68 -10.59 -11.49 -4.77
C ARG A 68 -11.99 -12.04 -4.55
N ALA A 69 -12.97 -11.15 -4.69
CA ALA A 69 -14.37 -11.50 -4.78
C ALA A 69 -14.76 -11.99 -6.18
N PRO A 70 -15.82 -12.80 -6.33
CA PRO A 70 -16.37 -13.23 -7.62
C PRO A 70 -17.24 -12.12 -8.26
N VAL A 71 -16.79 -10.86 -8.18
CA VAL A 71 -17.51 -9.68 -8.65
C VAL A 71 -16.73 -8.99 -9.75
N VAL A 72 -17.42 -8.63 -10.84
CA VAL A 72 -16.84 -7.83 -11.92
C VAL A 72 -17.05 -6.35 -11.60
N VAL A 73 -15.95 -5.64 -11.38
CA VAL A 73 -15.97 -4.18 -11.27
C VAL A 73 -16.02 -3.59 -12.68
N GLY A 74 -16.95 -2.67 -12.93
CA GLY A 74 -17.15 -2.04 -14.23
C GLY A 74 -15.93 -1.23 -14.72
N PRO A 75 -15.99 -0.69 -15.95
CA PRO A 75 -14.83 -0.05 -16.61
C PRO A 75 -14.25 1.16 -15.88
N ASN A 76 -15.05 1.81 -15.02
CA ASN A 76 -14.64 2.95 -14.20
C ASN A 76 -14.22 2.55 -12.77
N GLY A 77 -14.00 1.26 -12.54
CA GLY A 77 -13.53 0.73 -11.27
C GLY A 77 -12.14 1.23 -10.90
N VAL A 78 -11.90 1.40 -9.59
CA VAL A 78 -10.56 1.63 -9.07
C VAL A 78 -9.76 0.33 -9.17
N ARG A 79 -8.58 0.39 -9.80
CA ARG A 79 -7.68 -0.76 -9.88
C ARG A 79 -7.03 -1.02 -8.52
N ALA A 80 -6.64 -2.26 -8.26
CA ALA A 80 -5.86 -2.59 -7.06
C ALA A 80 -4.47 -1.93 -7.06
N LEU A 81 -3.86 -1.77 -8.24
CA LEU A 81 -2.61 -1.05 -8.45
C LEU A 81 -2.82 0.01 -9.54
N ALA A 82 -2.53 1.27 -9.24
CA ALA A 82 -2.46 2.33 -10.24
C ALA A 82 -1.27 2.09 -11.18
N GLY A 83 -1.47 2.14 -12.50
CA GLY A 83 -0.38 1.98 -13.47
C GLY A 83 0.18 0.56 -13.66
N TYR A 84 -0.07 -0.38 -12.74
CA TYR A 84 0.38 -1.77 -12.84
C TYR A 84 -0.77 -2.75 -13.02
N ALA A 85 -0.50 -3.86 -13.71
CA ALA A 85 -1.37 -5.03 -13.69
C ALA A 85 -1.04 -5.90 -12.47
N LEU A 86 -2.02 -6.67 -11.95
CA LEU A 86 -1.77 -7.61 -10.84
C LEU A 86 -0.71 -8.67 -11.17
N SER A 87 -0.42 -8.93 -12.45
CA SER A 87 0.69 -9.78 -12.86
C SER A 87 2.06 -9.27 -12.41
N ALA A 88 2.20 -7.98 -12.09
CA ALA A 88 3.40 -7.43 -11.46
C ALA A 88 3.69 -8.04 -10.08
N ILE A 89 2.69 -8.69 -9.48
CA ILE A 89 2.82 -9.48 -8.25
C ILE A 89 2.73 -10.96 -8.60
N GLU A 90 1.61 -11.40 -9.18
CA GLU A 90 1.29 -12.83 -9.30
C GLU A 90 2.20 -13.62 -10.23
N ARG A 91 2.90 -12.94 -11.14
CA ARG A 91 3.84 -13.55 -12.09
C ARG A 91 5.27 -13.02 -11.91
N SER A 92 5.50 -12.24 -10.86
CA SER A 92 6.83 -11.70 -10.58
C SER A 92 7.72 -12.77 -9.94
N PRO A 93 8.98 -12.91 -10.38
CA PRO A 93 9.93 -13.81 -9.73
C PRO A 93 10.32 -13.33 -8.33
N ARG A 94 10.02 -12.08 -7.96
CA ARG A 94 10.31 -11.49 -6.65
C ARG A 94 9.38 -11.99 -5.55
N TYR A 95 8.22 -12.53 -5.90
CA TYR A 95 7.18 -12.90 -4.94
C TYR A 95 6.85 -14.38 -5.07
N ARG A 96 6.97 -15.11 -3.97
CA ARG A 96 6.58 -16.52 -3.86
C ARG A 96 5.22 -16.63 -3.17
N PRO A 97 4.24 -17.35 -3.74
CA PRO A 97 3.01 -17.65 -3.03
C PRO A 97 3.32 -18.53 -1.82
N ILE A 98 2.77 -18.17 -0.67
CA ILE A 98 3.02 -18.88 0.61
C ILE A 98 1.76 -19.45 1.25
N ASP A 99 0.59 -18.93 0.88
CA ASP A 99 -0.68 -19.32 1.49
C ASP A 99 -1.84 -18.99 0.55
N ALA A 100 -2.92 -19.74 0.67
CA ALA A 100 -4.18 -19.47 0.00
C ALA A 100 -5.35 -20.03 0.80
N ALA A 101 -6.42 -19.25 0.90
CA ALA A 101 -7.63 -19.63 1.62
C ALA A 101 -8.88 -19.11 0.94
N ILE A 102 -10.01 -19.73 1.27
CA ILE A 102 -11.34 -19.20 0.97
C ILE A 102 -11.85 -18.50 2.24
N VAL A 103 -12.26 -17.25 2.11
CA VAL A 103 -12.75 -16.41 3.22
C VAL A 103 -14.13 -15.90 2.83
N GLY A 104 -15.18 -16.58 3.29
CA GLY A 104 -16.52 -16.37 2.76
C GLY A 104 -16.56 -16.75 1.27
N ASP A 105 -17.01 -15.81 0.43
CA ASP A 105 -17.03 -15.98 -1.04
C ASP A 105 -15.71 -15.54 -1.71
N ASP A 106 -14.76 -15.01 -0.94
CA ASP A 106 -13.53 -14.44 -1.46
C ASP A 106 -12.38 -15.45 -1.46
N HIS A 107 -11.49 -15.30 -2.44
CA HIS A 107 -10.22 -16.02 -2.50
C HIS A 107 -9.12 -15.11 -1.96
N MET A 108 -8.46 -15.54 -0.90
CA MET A 108 -7.28 -14.90 -0.35
C MET A 108 -6.01 -15.62 -0.82
N ARG A 109 -5.00 -14.86 -1.25
CA ARG A 109 -3.65 -15.35 -1.54
C ARG A 109 -2.61 -14.49 -0.85
N ARG A 110 -1.62 -15.13 -0.24
CA ARG A 110 -0.47 -14.46 0.38
C ARG A 110 0.80 -14.75 -0.39
N TYR A 111 1.62 -13.73 -0.56
CA TYR A 111 2.91 -13.81 -1.20
C TYR A 111 3.98 -13.21 -0.29
N LEU A 112 5.15 -13.83 -0.24
CA LEU A 112 6.34 -13.26 0.40
C LEU A 112 7.40 -12.92 -0.64
N ARG A 113 8.12 -11.83 -0.40
CA ARG A 113 9.32 -11.48 -1.16
C ARG A 113 10.38 -12.57 -1.01
N VAL A 114 11.10 -12.85 -2.09
CA VAL A 114 12.22 -13.81 -2.20
C VAL A 114 13.55 -13.07 -2.15
#